data_AF-N1ULX3-F1
#
_entry.id   AF-N1ULX3-F1
#
_cell.length_a   1.000
_cell.length_b   1.000
_cell.length_c   1.000
_cell.angle_alpha   90.00
_cell.angle_beta   90.00
_cell.angle_gamma   90.00
#
_symmetry.space_group_name_H-M   'P 1'
#
loop_
_entity.id
_entity.type
_entity.pdbx_description
1 polymer ?
#
loop_
_entity_poly.entity_id
_entity_poly.type
_entity_poly.pdbx_seq_one_letter_code
_entity_poly.pdbx_strand_id
1 'polypeptide(L)'
;MIYRSNGKPKGNPKPVIKDAFFPETDSPVIELPSLKFPVEFKASTGSDTYFENFQPGQIYIHQNGRTITDEHFPWTYRVGNTHPLHYDKLYSAGISGPMGGEPVVYGGLVFAWLCGMASRDITENMIWDLGFTEGYHTQPSFSGDTVTAITRVLAVEDRGTDFGIPAGAIHLQIIGLKNIKANDAFEKFGEDLFLKENDKKNTEKKNSLRKFSKSKEKF
;
A
#
# COMPACT_ATOMS: atom_id res chain seq x y z
N MET A 1 4.64 -4.13 44.25
CA MET A 1 4.38 -2.89 43.50
C MET A 1 3.69 -3.29 42.21
N ILE A 2 2.40 -2.94 42.01
CA ILE A 2 1.64 -3.33 40.81
C ILE A 2 1.55 -2.09 39.92
N TYR A 3 2.18 -2.14 38.75
CA TYR A 3 2.08 -1.08 37.75
C TYR A 3 0.76 -1.27 36.98
N ARG A 4 -0.16 -0.30 37.08
CA ARG A 4 -1.44 -0.32 36.34
C ARG A 4 -1.33 0.57 35.11
N SER A 5 -1.09 -0.01 33.94
CA SER A 5 -1.16 0.70 32.65
C SER A 5 -2.61 0.74 32.14
N ASN A 6 -3.51 1.41 32.88
CA ASN A 6 -4.91 1.54 32.51
C ASN A 6 -5.23 2.99 32.10
N GLY A 7 -4.85 3.39 30.90
CA GLY A 7 -5.31 4.67 30.34
C GLY A 7 -4.39 5.20 29.26
N LYS A 8 -4.99 5.97 28.34
CA LYS A 8 -4.32 6.75 27.28
C LYS A 8 -2.95 7.24 27.75
N PRO A 9 -1.90 7.12 26.93
CA PRO A 9 -0.56 7.55 27.32
C PRO A 9 -0.63 8.95 27.95
N LYS A 10 -0.35 9.02 29.25
CA LYS A 10 -0.31 10.29 29.98
C LYS A 10 0.99 10.96 29.59
N GLY A 11 0.95 11.74 28.52
CA GLY A 11 2.05 12.56 28.07
C GLY A 11 1.84 12.99 26.62
N ASN A 12 2.22 14.23 26.33
CA ASN A 12 2.73 14.56 25.00
C ASN A 12 4.22 14.20 25.06
N PRO A 13 4.67 13.00 24.62
CA PRO A 13 6.08 12.73 24.52
C PRO A 13 6.65 13.68 23.46
N LYS A 14 7.04 14.87 23.91
CA LYS A 14 7.91 15.73 23.12
C LYS A 14 9.24 15.00 23.05
N PRO A 15 9.90 14.94 21.88
CA PRO A 15 11.27 14.46 21.79
C PRO A 15 12.08 15.12 22.91
N VAL A 16 12.70 14.29 23.76
CA VAL A 16 13.53 14.80 24.87
C VAL A 16 14.70 15.62 24.31
N ILE A 17 15.12 15.26 23.09
CA ILE A 17 16.12 15.96 22.29
C ILE A 17 15.35 16.77 21.24
N LYS A 18 15.27 18.09 21.41
CA LYS A 18 14.62 18.99 20.45
C LYS A 18 15.27 18.94 19.06
N ASP A 19 16.55 18.59 19.03
CA ASP A 19 17.38 18.49 17.83
C ASP A 19 17.78 17.04 17.57
N ALA A 20 16.89 16.08 17.87
CA ALA A 20 17.13 14.69 17.55
C ALA A 20 17.43 14.59 16.05
N PHE A 21 18.64 14.14 15.70
CA PHE A 21 19.04 13.96 14.32
C PHE A 21 18.13 12.90 13.68
N PHE A 22 17.21 13.36 12.83
CA PHE A 22 16.52 12.52 11.88
C PHE A 22 17.31 12.64 10.57
N PRO A 23 17.70 11.53 9.92
CA PRO A 23 18.47 11.55 8.68
C PRO A 23 17.60 11.97 7.49
N GLU A 24 16.94 13.13 7.59
CA GLU A 24 16.16 13.73 6.51
C GLU A 24 17.13 14.25 5.44
N THR A 25 16.86 13.94 4.18
CA THR A 25 17.64 14.43 3.05
C THR A 25 16.71 14.78 1.91
N ASP A 26 16.89 15.98 1.35
CA ASP A 26 16.19 16.42 0.13
C ASP A 26 16.75 15.73 -1.13
N SER A 27 17.87 15.00 -0.99
CA SER A 27 18.56 14.31 -2.08
C SER A 27 18.98 12.92 -1.60
N PRO A 28 18.02 11.99 -1.44
CA PRO A 28 18.35 10.62 -1.10
C PRO A 28 19.22 10.01 -2.20
N VAL A 29 20.37 9.46 -1.81
CA VAL A 29 21.23 8.70 -2.71
C VAL A 29 20.85 7.23 -2.60
N ILE A 30 20.43 6.64 -3.72
CA ILE A 30 20.18 5.20 -3.82
C ILE A 30 21.46 4.55 -4.33
N GLU A 31 22.21 3.91 -3.43
CA GLU A 31 23.34 3.06 -3.80
C GLU A 31 22.83 1.64 -4.05
N LEU A 32 22.72 1.25 -5.31
CA LEU A 32 22.42 -0.13 -5.68
C LEU A 32 23.67 -0.98 -5.54
N PRO A 33 23.56 -2.24 -5.08
CA PRO A 33 24.68 -3.17 -5.19
C PRO A 33 25.04 -3.35 -6.66
N SER A 34 26.26 -3.83 -6.94
CA SER A 34 26.63 -4.20 -8.32
C SER A 34 25.67 -5.26 -8.83
N LEU A 35 24.71 -4.84 -9.65
CA LEU A 35 23.76 -5.72 -10.31
C LEU A 35 24.49 -6.46 -11.44
N LYS A 36 24.32 -7.78 -11.48
CA LYS A 36 24.78 -8.59 -12.61
C LYS A 36 23.54 -9.03 -13.37
N PHE A 37 23.52 -8.77 -14.68
CA PHE A 37 22.39 -9.16 -15.51
C PHE A 37 22.21 -10.68 -15.42
N PRO A 38 21.03 -11.18 -14.99
CA PRO A 38 20.79 -12.61 -14.92
C PRO A 38 20.63 -13.15 -16.35
N VAL A 39 21.70 -13.71 -16.92
CA VAL A 39 21.73 -14.16 -18.32
C VAL A 39 20.81 -15.35 -18.59
N GLU A 40 20.43 -16.12 -17.56
CA GLU A 40 19.69 -17.38 -17.70
C GLU A 40 18.23 -17.35 -17.20
N PHE A 41 17.68 -16.20 -16.79
CA PHE A 41 16.35 -16.16 -16.17
C PHE A 41 15.18 -16.07 -17.14
N LYS A 42 15.41 -15.77 -18.43
CA LYS A 42 14.32 -15.59 -19.42
C LYS A 42 13.42 -16.82 -19.59
N ALA A 43 13.90 -18.02 -19.23
CA ALA A 43 13.12 -19.26 -19.27
C ALA A 43 12.40 -19.60 -17.96
N SER A 44 12.62 -18.83 -16.89
CA SER A 44 12.09 -19.08 -15.53
C SER A 44 10.94 -18.16 -15.14
N THR A 45 10.71 -17.08 -15.89
CA THR A 45 9.66 -16.08 -15.65
C THR A 45 8.80 -15.87 -16.90
N GLY A 46 7.59 -15.33 -16.72
CA GLY A 46 6.73 -14.89 -17.82
C GLY A 46 7.34 -13.74 -18.64
N SER A 47 6.90 -13.56 -19.88
CA SER A 47 7.36 -12.49 -20.78
C SER A 47 6.68 -11.15 -20.57
N ASP A 48 5.63 -11.09 -19.76
CA ASP A 48 4.68 -9.97 -19.82
C ASP A 48 5.05 -8.81 -18.87
N THR A 49 6.01 -9.03 -17.96
CA THR A 49 6.44 -8.05 -16.96
C THR A 49 7.86 -7.51 -17.19
N TYR A 50 8.39 -7.64 -18.41
CA TYR A 50 9.59 -6.90 -18.84
C TYR A 50 9.28 -5.42 -19.10
N PHE A 51 10.30 -4.58 -18.99
CA PHE A 51 10.21 -3.12 -19.07
C PHE A 51 9.45 -2.61 -20.29
N GLU A 52 9.72 -3.19 -21.47
CA GLU A 52 9.12 -2.81 -22.75
C GLU A 52 7.60 -3.01 -22.85
N ASN A 53 7.01 -3.80 -21.95
CA ASN A 53 5.56 -4.04 -21.95
C ASN A 53 4.78 -2.95 -21.20
N PHE A 54 5.47 -2.10 -20.44
CA PHE A 54 4.85 -1.05 -19.65
C PHE A 54 4.74 0.25 -20.44
N GLN A 55 3.59 0.91 -20.30
CA GLN A 55 3.31 2.21 -20.88
C GLN A 55 2.59 3.08 -19.84
N PRO A 56 2.93 4.38 -19.73
CA PRO A 56 2.20 5.31 -18.87
C PRO A 56 0.69 5.27 -19.13
N GLY A 57 -0.09 5.22 -18.06
CA GLY A 57 -1.56 5.15 -18.11
C GLY A 57 -2.13 3.72 -18.18
N GLN A 58 -1.32 2.68 -18.40
CA GLN A 58 -1.82 1.30 -18.33
C GLN A 58 -2.37 0.96 -16.95
N ILE A 59 -3.46 0.19 -16.93
CA ILE A 59 -4.16 -0.23 -15.72
C ILE A 59 -4.19 -1.76 -15.68
N TYR A 60 -3.71 -2.32 -14.58
CA TYR A 60 -3.69 -3.75 -14.29
C TYR A 60 -4.72 -4.06 -13.23
N ILE A 61 -5.70 -4.88 -13.59
CA ILE A 61 -6.74 -5.34 -12.66
C ILE A 61 -6.34 -6.74 -12.16
N HIS A 62 -5.89 -6.81 -10.91
CA HIS A 62 -5.38 -8.05 -10.34
C HIS A 62 -6.53 -8.98 -10.00
N GLN A 63 -6.56 -10.18 -10.62
CA GLN A 63 -7.75 -11.04 -10.60
C GLN A 63 -8.10 -11.60 -9.22
N ASN A 64 -7.07 -11.89 -8.40
CA ASN A 64 -7.25 -12.60 -7.15
C ASN A 64 -7.43 -11.65 -5.98
N GLY A 65 -8.39 -11.97 -5.11
CA GLY A 65 -8.48 -11.38 -3.78
C GLY A 65 -7.87 -12.26 -2.72
N ARG A 66 -7.55 -11.65 -1.58
CA ARG A 66 -7.09 -12.34 -0.37
C ARG A 66 -8.03 -12.02 0.78
N THR A 67 -8.70 -13.05 1.30
CA THR A 67 -9.39 -12.96 2.59
C THR A 67 -8.35 -12.95 3.70
N ILE A 68 -8.42 -11.92 4.56
CA ILE A 68 -7.64 -11.80 5.77
C ILE A 68 -8.35 -12.65 6.82
N THR A 69 -7.61 -13.54 7.49
CA THR A 69 -8.11 -14.28 8.65
C THR A 69 -7.33 -13.85 9.88
N ASP A 70 -7.49 -14.57 10.99
CA ASP A 70 -6.78 -14.30 12.24
C ASP A 70 -5.25 -14.51 12.12
N GLU A 71 -4.72 -14.88 10.93
CA GLU A 71 -3.27 -14.90 10.70
C GLU A 71 -2.61 -13.54 10.92
N HIS A 72 -3.38 -12.44 10.83
CA HIS A 72 -2.83 -11.11 11.04
C HIS A 72 -2.32 -10.89 12.48
N PHE A 73 -2.84 -11.61 13.48
CA PHE A 73 -2.35 -11.51 14.86
C PHE A 73 -0.89 -11.98 14.97
N PRO A 74 -0.53 -13.24 14.65
CA PRO A 74 0.86 -13.68 14.72
C PRO A 74 1.77 -12.94 13.73
N TRP A 75 1.27 -12.52 12.55
CA TRP A 75 2.08 -11.75 11.61
C TRP A 75 2.47 -10.37 12.15
N THR A 76 1.58 -9.70 12.88
CA THR A 76 1.87 -8.40 13.50
C THR A 76 3.07 -8.50 14.45
N TYR A 77 3.15 -9.57 15.24
CA TYR A 77 4.31 -9.82 16.11
C TYR A 77 5.58 -10.19 15.33
N ARG A 78 5.47 -10.97 14.25
CA ARG A 78 6.62 -11.36 13.42
C ARG A 78 7.32 -10.17 12.78
N VAL A 79 6.58 -9.12 12.46
CA VAL A 79 7.12 -7.86 11.92
C VAL A 79 7.48 -6.85 13.01
N GLY A 80 7.47 -7.27 14.28
CA GLY A 80 7.91 -6.45 15.42
C GLY A 80 6.93 -5.35 15.85
N ASN A 81 5.68 -5.38 15.36
CA ASN A 81 4.67 -4.42 15.78
C ASN A 81 3.99 -4.92 17.08
N THR A 82 4.13 -4.15 18.16
CA THR A 82 3.61 -4.50 19.49
C THR A 82 2.44 -3.60 19.92
N HIS A 83 1.74 -2.96 18.98
CA HIS A 83 0.62 -2.09 19.32
C HIS A 83 -0.67 -2.92 19.57
N PRO A 84 -1.31 -2.82 20.75
CA PRO A 84 -2.41 -3.72 21.16
C PRO A 84 -3.67 -3.63 20.29
N LEU A 85 -3.85 -2.52 19.56
CA LEU A 85 -4.92 -2.36 18.56
C LEU A 85 -5.00 -3.53 17.56
N HIS A 86 -3.89 -4.23 17.33
CA HIS A 86 -3.80 -5.24 16.28
C HIS A 86 -4.03 -6.68 16.77
N TYR A 87 -4.21 -6.91 18.07
CA TYR A 87 -4.37 -8.27 18.62
C TYR A 87 -5.13 -8.37 19.95
N ASP A 88 -5.30 -7.26 20.69
CA ASP A 88 -6.01 -7.27 21.97
C ASP A 88 -7.46 -6.82 21.76
N LYS A 89 -8.38 -7.78 21.90
CA LYS A 89 -9.82 -7.55 21.75
C LYS A 89 -10.39 -6.68 22.86
N LEU A 90 -9.92 -6.81 24.11
CA LEU A 90 -10.38 -5.97 25.22
C LEU A 90 -9.94 -4.52 25.02
N TYR A 91 -8.71 -4.33 24.57
CA TYR A 91 -8.19 -3.01 24.20
C TYR A 91 -9.04 -2.40 23.06
N SER A 92 -9.29 -3.17 22.01
CA SER A 92 -10.03 -2.71 20.82
C SER A 92 -11.50 -2.41 21.10
N ALA A 93 -12.15 -3.21 21.95
CA ALA A 93 -13.53 -2.96 22.41
C ALA A 93 -13.66 -1.67 23.25
N GLY A 94 -12.57 -1.23 23.88
CA GLY A 94 -12.51 0.03 24.64
C GLY A 94 -12.31 1.28 23.76
N ILE A 95 -12.09 1.13 22.46
CA ILE A 95 -11.85 2.23 21.51
C ILE A 95 -13.15 2.60 20.82
N SER A 96 -13.40 3.90 20.67
CA SER A 96 -14.51 4.43 19.88
C SER A 96 -14.05 4.81 18.47
N GLY A 97 -14.97 4.77 17.50
CA GLY A 97 -14.72 5.16 16.11
C GLY A 97 -14.45 3.97 15.18
N PRO A 98 -14.00 4.22 13.93
CA PRO A 98 -13.89 3.20 12.88
C PRO A 98 -12.93 2.05 13.21
N MET A 99 -11.98 2.26 14.12
CA MET A 99 -10.98 1.27 14.55
C MET A 99 -11.38 0.53 15.85
N GLY A 100 -12.59 0.78 16.37
CA GLY A 100 -13.08 0.18 17.60
C GLY A 100 -13.81 -1.14 17.38
N GLY A 101 -13.93 -1.92 18.44
CA GLY A 101 -14.70 -3.17 18.48
C GLY A 101 -13.84 -4.42 18.37
N GLU A 102 -13.22 -4.63 17.21
CA GLU A 102 -12.33 -5.77 16.95
C GLU A 102 -10.89 -5.29 16.66
N PRO A 103 -9.87 -6.13 16.87
CA PRO A 103 -8.51 -5.70 16.55
C PRO A 103 -8.35 -5.44 15.06
N VAL A 104 -7.81 -4.26 14.74
CA VAL A 104 -7.61 -3.82 13.36
C VAL A 104 -6.39 -4.51 12.78
N VAL A 105 -6.45 -4.93 11.52
CA VAL A 105 -5.30 -5.48 10.81
C VAL A 105 -4.21 -4.42 10.68
N TYR A 106 -2.95 -4.77 10.99
CA TYR A 106 -1.82 -3.86 10.79
C TYR A 106 -1.72 -3.46 9.30
N GLY A 107 -1.76 -2.16 9.03
CA GLY A 107 -1.75 -1.61 7.67
C GLY A 107 -0.55 -2.07 6.82
N GLY A 108 0.63 -2.27 7.43
CA GLY A 108 1.79 -2.81 6.72
C GLY A 108 1.59 -4.24 6.20
N LEU A 109 0.79 -5.07 6.88
CA LEU A 109 0.42 -6.39 6.36
C LEU A 109 -0.53 -6.26 5.17
N VAL A 110 -1.54 -5.37 5.27
CA VAL A 110 -2.47 -5.10 4.16
C VAL A 110 -1.68 -4.67 2.92
N PHE A 111 -0.77 -3.72 3.10
CA PHE A 111 0.11 -3.24 2.04
C PHE A 111 0.96 -4.38 1.43
N ALA A 112 1.65 -5.15 2.26
CA ALA A 112 2.48 -6.26 1.81
C ALA A 112 1.68 -7.32 1.03
N TRP A 113 0.46 -7.63 1.46
CA TRP A 113 -0.41 -8.55 0.73
C TRP A 113 -0.87 -8.01 -0.61
N LEU A 114 -1.20 -6.71 -0.71
CA LEU A 114 -1.55 -6.08 -1.98
C LEU A 114 -0.38 -6.14 -2.96
N CYS A 115 0.83 -5.77 -2.53
CA CYS A 115 2.05 -5.89 -3.34
C CYS A 115 2.32 -7.34 -3.77
N GLY A 116 2.21 -8.30 -2.84
CA GLY A 116 2.40 -9.72 -3.14
C GLY A 116 1.37 -10.32 -4.09
N MET A 117 0.14 -9.80 -4.11
CA MET A 117 -0.85 -10.20 -5.12
C MET A 117 -0.56 -9.58 -6.48
N ALA A 118 -0.20 -8.29 -6.51
CA ALA A 118 0.14 -7.57 -7.74
C ALA A 118 1.44 -8.08 -8.41
N SER A 119 2.30 -8.77 -7.66
CA SER A 119 3.62 -9.19 -8.14
C SER A 119 3.58 -10.05 -9.40
N ARG A 120 2.52 -10.84 -9.60
CA ARG A 120 2.35 -11.70 -10.78
C ARG A 120 2.17 -10.90 -12.07
N ASP A 121 1.54 -9.74 -11.96
CA ASP A 121 1.18 -8.92 -13.12
C ASP A 121 2.19 -7.76 -13.33
N ILE A 122 3.03 -7.47 -12.33
CA ILE A 122 3.90 -6.31 -12.32
C ILE A 122 5.36 -6.66 -12.11
N THR A 123 5.70 -7.43 -11.07
CA THR A 123 7.07 -7.46 -10.54
C THR A 123 7.80 -8.79 -10.73
N GLU A 124 7.27 -9.72 -11.53
CA GLU A 124 7.90 -11.03 -11.73
C GLU A 124 9.31 -10.92 -12.33
N ASN A 125 9.53 -9.98 -13.27
CA ASN A 125 10.85 -9.67 -13.84
C ASN A 125 11.53 -8.45 -13.19
N MET A 126 10.99 -7.93 -12.08
CA MET A 126 11.57 -6.79 -11.38
C MET A 126 12.86 -7.19 -10.67
N ILE A 127 13.91 -6.41 -10.86
CA ILE A 127 15.23 -6.67 -10.28
C ILE A 127 15.35 -6.04 -8.89
N TRP A 128 14.70 -4.89 -8.69
CA TRP A 128 14.78 -4.11 -7.46
C TRP A 128 13.54 -3.25 -7.24
N ASP A 129 13.15 -3.07 -5.98
CA ASP A 129 12.16 -2.07 -5.56
C ASP A 129 12.90 -0.82 -5.07
N LEU A 130 12.80 0.28 -5.83
CA LEU A 130 13.52 1.52 -5.55
C LEU A 130 12.92 2.32 -4.38
N GLY A 131 11.73 1.94 -3.90
CA GLY A 131 11.08 2.51 -2.73
C GLY A 131 9.68 3.05 -2.99
N PHE A 132 9.08 3.57 -1.92
CA PHE A 132 7.72 4.09 -1.90
C PHE A 132 7.72 5.60 -1.62
N THR A 133 6.97 6.35 -2.41
CA THR A 133 6.96 7.82 -2.37
C THR A 133 5.81 8.38 -1.53
N GLU A 134 4.61 7.80 -1.66
CA GLU A 134 3.40 8.22 -0.95
C GLU A 134 2.51 7.02 -0.61
N GLY A 135 1.77 7.08 0.50
CA GLY A 135 0.83 6.04 0.88
C GLY A 135 -0.12 6.45 2.01
N TYR A 136 -1.37 5.98 1.94
CA TYR A 136 -2.41 6.29 2.93
C TYR A 136 -3.30 5.07 3.17
N HIS A 137 -3.66 4.81 4.43
CA HIS A 137 -4.73 3.86 4.78
C HIS A 137 -6.03 4.64 5.03
N THR A 138 -6.97 4.52 4.09
CA THR A 138 -8.24 5.24 4.09
C THR A 138 -9.29 4.60 4.99
N GLN A 139 -9.22 3.27 5.18
CA GLN A 139 -10.11 2.52 6.05
C GLN A 139 -9.38 1.40 6.80
N PRO A 140 -9.84 1.03 8.01
CA PRO A 140 -9.38 -0.16 8.69
C PRO A 140 -9.85 -1.43 7.97
N SER A 141 -9.07 -2.50 8.10
CA SER A 141 -9.46 -3.87 7.74
C SER A 141 -9.50 -4.74 8.98
N PHE A 142 -10.33 -5.77 8.95
CA PHE A 142 -10.52 -6.72 10.03
C PHE A 142 -10.39 -8.16 9.52
N SER A 143 -10.24 -9.11 10.43
CA SER A 143 -10.37 -10.53 10.11
C SER A 143 -11.75 -10.79 9.47
N GLY A 144 -11.76 -11.56 8.38
CA GLY A 144 -12.92 -11.82 7.52
C GLY A 144 -13.03 -10.89 6.30
N ASP A 145 -12.38 -9.73 6.30
CA ASP A 145 -12.36 -8.85 5.12
C ASP A 145 -11.55 -9.49 3.98
N THR A 146 -11.98 -9.25 2.74
CA THR A 146 -11.24 -9.63 1.53
C THR A 146 -10.66 -8.40 0.85
N VAL A 147 -9.35 -8.40 0.62
CA VAL A 147 -8.66 -7.32 -0.11
C VAL A 147 -8.36 -7.72 -1.54
N THR A 148 -8.51 -6.77 -2.46
CA THR A 148 -8.10 -6.88 -3.88
C THR A 148 -7.27 -5.66 -4.27
N ALA A 149 -6.60 -5.70 -5.42
CA ALA A 149 -5.70 -4.64 -5.85
C ALA A 149 -5.95 -4.24 -7.31
N ILE A 150 -5.67 -2.97 -7.64
CA ILE A 150 -5.54 -2.48 -9.02
C ILE A 150 -4.31 -1.57 -9.08
N THR A 151 -3.52 -1.69 -10.14
CA THR A 151 -2.32 -0.88 -10.34
C THR A 151 -2.42 -0.02 -11.58
N ARG A 152 -1.90 1.20 -11.53
CA ARG A 152 -1.70 2.07 -12.69
C ARG A 152 -0.23 2.38 -12.87
N VAL A 153 0.24 2.34 -14.11
CA VAL A 153 1.57 2.84 -14.48
C VAL A 153 1.51 4.37 -14.59
N LEU A 154 2.28 5.06 -13.76
CA LEU A 154 2.37 6.51 -13.76
C LEU A 154 3.44 7.01 -14.72
N ALA A 155 4.61 6.38 -14.70
CA ALA A 155 5.76 6.76 -15.52
C ALA A 155 6.60 5.53 -15.87
N VAL A 156 7.28 5.61 -17.01
CA VAL A 156 8.22 4.61 -17.51
C VAL A 156 9.44 5.37 -17.99
N GLU A 157 10.59 5.11 -17.39
CA GLU A 157 11.84 5.81 -17.64
C GLU A 157 12.90 4.80 -18.08
N ASP A 158 13.36 4.91 -19.33
CA ASP A 158 14.51 4.14 -19.78
C ASP A 158 15.77 4.70 -19.10
N ARG A 159 16.47 3.83 -18.38
CA ARG A 159 17.70 4.18 -17.64
C ARG A 159 18.94 3.67 -18.34
N GLY A 160 18.81 3.11 -19.55
CA GLY A 160 19.90 2.59 -20.34
C GLY A 160 20.75 1.63 -19.51
N THR A 161 21.95 2.07 -19.14
CA THR A 161 22.89 1.31 -18.29
C THR A 161 23.26 2.02 -16.99
N ASP A 162 22.48 3.03 -16.56
CA ASP A 162 22.72 3.81 -15.34
C ASP A 162 22.82 2.92 -14.10
N PHE A 163 22.11 1.79 -14.07
CA PHE A 163 22.11 0.81 -12.98
C PHE A 163 23.21 -0.26 -13.11
N GLY A 164 24.14 -0.11 -14.06
CA GLY A 164 25.18 -1.09 -14.38
C GLY A 164 24.69 -2.28 -15.24
N ILE A 165 23.40 -2.33 -15.56
CA ILE A 165 22.76 -3.31 -16.44
C ILE A 165 21.74 -2.60 -17.35
N PRO A 166 21.39 -3.18 -18.52
CA PRO A 166 20.27 -2.70 -19.33
C PRO A 166 18.95 -2.81 -18.56
N ALA A 167 18.40 -1.69 -18.12
CA ALA A 167 17.17 -1.65 -17.33
C ALA A 167 16.50 -0.26 -17.40
N GLY A 168 15.22 -0.22 -17.06
CA GLY A 168 14.47 1.01 -16.85
C GLY A 168 13.75 1.02 -15.50
N ALA A 169 13.20 2.17 -15.14
CA ALA A 169 12.44 2.38 -13.92
C ALA A 169 10.95 2.60 -14.25
N ILE A 170 10.07 2.06 -13.42
CA ILE A 170 8.62 2.19 -13.57
C ILE A 170 8.05 2.75 -12.28
N HIS A 171 7.26 3.82 -12.38
CA HIS A 171 6.53 4.38 -11.25
C HIS A 171 5.10 3.90 -11.29
N LEU A 172 4.63 3.33 -10.19
CA LEU A 172 3.33 2.68 -10.08
C LEU A 172 2.47 3.34 -9.00
N GLN A 173 1.15 3.28 -9.21
CA GLN A 173 0.16 3.58 -8.18
C GLN A 173 -0.68 2.34 -7.93
N ILE A 174 -0.58 1.77 -6.72
CA ILE A 174 -1.37 0.61 -6.31
C ILE A 174 -2.54 1.10 -5.44
N ILE A 175 -3.75 0.65 -5.78
CA ILE A 175 -4.97 0.90 -5.02
C ILE A 175 -5.44 -0.40 -4.38
N GLY A 176 -5.51 -0.41 -3.05
CA GLY A 176 -6.15 -1.47 -2.29
C GLY A 176 -7.66 -1.28 -2.25
N LEU A 177 -8.39 -2.36 -2.43
CA LEU A 177 -9.85 -2.41 -2.38
C LEU A 177 -10.29 -3.42 -1.32
N LYS A 178 -11.42 -3.16 -0.66
CA LYS A 178 -11.93 -4.02 0.40
C LYS A 178 -13.34 -4.52 0.06
N ASN A 179 -13.56 -5.82 0.21
CA ASN A 179 -14.81 -6.54 0.03
C ASN A 179 -15.49 -6.31 -1.33
N ILE A 180 -14.69 -6.10 -2.37
CA ILE A 180 -15.14 -5.95 -3.76
C ILE A 180 -14.09 -6.59 -4.68
N LYS A 181 -14.54 -7.23 -5.75
CA LYS A 181 -13.63 -7.71 -6.80
C LYS A 181 -13.04 -6.52 -7.55
N ALA A 182 -11.79 -6.65 -7.96
CA ALA A 182 -11.09 -5.58 -8.67
C ALA A 182 -11.79 -5.21 -9.99
N ASN A 183 -12.29 -6.19 -10.76
CA ASN A 183 -13.08 -5.95 -11.97
C ASN A 183 -14.35 -5.15 -11.67
N ASP A 184 -15.16 -5.59 -10.71
CA ASP A 184 -16.42 -4.93 -10.34
C ASP A 184 -16.17 -3.49 -9.86
N ALA A 185 -15.08 -3.26 -9.11
CA ALA A 185 -14.69 -1.92 -8.68
C ALA A 185 -14.30 -1.04 -9.86
N PHE A 186 -13.54 -1.56 -10.81
CA PHE A 186 -13.14 -0.83 -12.01
C PHE A 186 -14.33 -0.55 -12.93
N GLU A 187 -15.26 -1.48 -13.11
CA GLU A 187 -16.49 -1.25 -13.86
C GLU A 187 -17.35 -0.16 -13.22
N LYS A 188 -17.45 -0.16 -11.88
CA LYS A 188 -18.28 0.81 -11.14
C LYS A 188 -17.65 2.20 -11.10
N PHE A 189 -16.32 2.29 -11.04
CA PHE A 189 -15.62 3.52 -10.67
C PHE A 189 -14.57 3.99 -11.67
N GLY A 190 -14.14 3.13 -12.59
CA GLY A 190 -13.14 3.42 -13.60
C GLY A 190 -11.87 4.02 -13.04
N GLU A 191 -11.36 5.01 -13.75
CA GLU A 191 -10.13 5.72 -13.42
C GLU A 191 -10.22 6.58 -12.15
N ASP A 192 -11.43 6.89 -11.65
CA ASP A 192 -11.60 7.68 -10.44
C ASP A 192 -11.03 7.00 -9.18
N LEU A 193 -10.76 5.69 -9.26
CA LEU A 193 -10.05 4.93 -8.23
C LEU A 193 -8.65 5.49 -7.93
N PHE A 194 -8.01 6.11 -8.93
CA PHE A 194 -6.64 6.61 -8.83
C PHE A 194 -6.54 8.07 -8.37
N LEU A 195 -7.68 8.75 -8.19
CA LEU A 195 -7.71 10.12 -7.68
C LEU A 195 -7.28 10.16 -6.22
N LYS A 196 -6.21 10.91 -5.93
CA LYS A 196 -5.75 11.15 -4.56
C LYS A 196 -6.84 11.82 -3.74
N GLU A 197 -6.92 11.50 -2.46
CA GLU A 197 -7.97 12.00 -1.57
C GLU A 197 -7.95 13.54 -1.45
N ASN A 198 -6.76 14.16 -1.49
CA ASN A 198 -6.60 15.61 -1.46
C ASN A 198 -7.08 16.29 -2.75
N ASP A 199 -7.00 15.61 -3.90
CA ASP A 199 -7.41 16.16 -5.19
C ASP A 199 -8.93 16.13 -5.39
N LYS A 200 -9.64 15.29 -4.62
CA LYS A 200 -11.11 15.19 -4.62
C LYS A 200 -11.78 16.47 -4.13
N LYS A 201 -11.18 17.17 -3.15
CA LYS A 201 -11.70 18.46 -2.64
C LYS A 201 -11.73 19.56 -3.71
N ASN A 202 -10.80 19.51 -4.68
CA ASN A 202 -10.78 20.44 -5.81
C ASN A 202 -11.76 20.02 -6.92
N THR A 203 -12.07 18.73 -7.06
CA THR A 203 -13.05 18.23 -8.02
C THR A 203 -14.49 18.43 -7.54
N GLU A 204 -14.78 18.41 -6.24
CA GLU A 204 -16.11 18.75 -5.70
C GLU A 204 -16.52 20.20 -6.02
N LYS A 205 -15.56 21.14 -6.12
CA LYS A 205 -15.80 22.52 -6.60
C LYS A 205 -16.10 22.60 -8.10
N LYS A 206 -15.62 21.66 -8.92
CA LYS A 206 -15.95 21.59 -10.36
C LYS A 206 -17.23 20.79 -10.63
N ASN A 207 -17.53 19.80 -9.80
CA ASN A 207 -18.68 18.90 -9.93
C ASN A 207 -19.96 19.42 -9.25
N SER A 208 -19.97 20.64 -8.68
CA SER A 208 -21.21 21.29 -8.22
C SER A 208 -22.22 21.57 -9.36
N LEU A 209 -21.88 21.27 -10.61
CA LEU A 209 -22.75 21.30 -11.79
C LEU A 209 -23.33 19.91 -12.19
N ARG A 210 -23.00 18.81 -11.50
CA ARG A 210 -23.65 17.49 -11.69
C ARG A 210 -24.04 16.90 -10.34
N LYS A 211 -25.30 17.06 -9.97
CA LYS A 211 -25.88 16.67 -8.67
C LYS A 211 -26.24 15.17 -8.60
N PHE A 212 -26.13 14.64 -7.38
CA PHE A 212 -26.58 13.35 -6.78
C PHE A 212 -25.84 12.07 -7.23
N SER A 213 -25.41 11.17 -6.36
CA SER A 213 -25.99 10.65 -5.10
C SER A 213 -24.89 10.14 -4.14
N LYS A 214 -25.10 10.33 -2.83
CA LYS A 214 -24.27 9.77 -1.75
C LYS A 214 -24.52 8.26 -1.64
N SER A 215 -23.47 7.42 -1.73
CA SER A 215 -23.50 6.07 -1.15
C SER A 215 -22.19 5.76 -0.41
N LYS A 216 -22.34 5.20 0.79
CA LYS A 216 -21.27 4.84 1.74
C LYS A 216 -20.61 3.50 1.36
N GLU A 217 -20.07 3.38 0.15
CA GLU A 217 -19.51 2.10 -0.34
C GLU A 217 -18.20 2.24 -1.13
N LYS A 218 -17.46 3.33 -0.89
CA LYS A 218 -16.06 3.45 -1.26
C LYS A 218 -15.34 3.92 -0.01
N PHE A 219 -14.23 3.31 0.40
CA PHE A 219 -12.93 3.92 0.73
C PHE A 219 -11.94 2.82 1.11
#